data_AF-A0A7W8S8G8-F1
#
_entry.id   AF-A0A7W8S8G8-F1
#
_cell.length_a   1.000
_cell.length_b   1.000
_cell.length_c   1.000
_cell.angle_alpha   90.00
_cell.angle_beta   90.00
_cell.angle_gamma   90.00
#
_symmetry.space_group_name_H-M   'P 1'
#
loop_
_entity.id
_entity.type
_entity.pdbx_description
1 polymer ?
#
loop_
_entity_poly.entity_id
_entity_poly.type
_entity_poly.pdbx_seq_one_letter_code
_entity_poly.pdbx_strand_id
1 'polypeptide(L)' 'MAHAATGGARKATNVTLPVDVYERARSLGINFSRTCEQALREAIQVEEGRRWAEEHAEFIRHTNQWVEENGLPLAQYRMF' A
#
# COMPACT_ATOMS: atom_id res chain seq x y z
N MET A 1 -4.83 -14.91 -17.69
CA MET A 1 -5.77 -15.42 -16.67
C MET A 1 -6.18 -14.22 -15.81
N ALA A 2 -7.43 -13.80 -15.91
CA ALA A 2 -7.95 -12.65 -15.17
C ALA A 2 -8.22 -13.09 -13.72
N HIS A 3 -7.53 -12.49 -12.75
CA HIS A 3 -7.91 -12.63 -11.35
C HIS A 3 -9.25 -11.93 -11.15
N ALA A 4 -10.32 -12.73 -11.09
CA ALA A 4 -11.62 -12.27 -10.62
C ALA A 4 -11.46 -11.76 -9.19
N ALA A 5 -11.81 -10.48 -8.96
CA ALA A 5 -11.86 -9.92 -7.63
C ALA A 5 -12.93 -10.67 -6.82
N THR A 6 -12.49 -11.52 -5.88
CA THR A 6 -13.35 -12.10 -4.87
C THR A 6 -13.86 -10.96 -3.99
N GLY A 7 -15.14 -10.59 -4.17
CA GLY A 7 -15.83 -9.66 -3.29
C GLY A 7 -15.92 -10.26 -1.89
N GLY A 8 -14.90 -10.00 -1.07
CA GLY A 8 -14.80 -10.50 0.30
C GLY A 8 -15.99 -10.05 1.16
N ALA A 9 -16.24 -10.80 2.24
CA ALA A 9 -17.27 -10.47 3.21
C ALA A 9 -17.06 -9.03 3.72
N ARG A 10 -18.06 -8.17 3.52
CA ARG A 10 -18.01 -6.77 3.94
C ARG A 10 -18.55 -6.67 5.36
N LYS A 11 -17.78 -6.05 6.25
CA LYS A 11 -18.26 -5.66 7.58
C LYS A 11 -18.74 -4.22 7.51
N ALA A 12 -20.01 -3.98 7.86
CA ALA A 12 -20.50 -2.64 8.03
C ALA A 12 -19.84 -2.01 9.27
N THR A 13 -19.25 -0.84 9.08
CA THR A 13 -18.56 -0.08 10.14
C THR A 13 -19.12 1.34 10.15
N ASN A 14 -19.63 1.77 11.30
CA ASN A 14 -20.07 3.15 11.49
C ASN A 14 -18.86 4.05 11.73
N VAL A 15 -18.75 5.15 11.01
CA VAL A 15 -17.68 6.14 11.14
C VAL A 15 -18.31 7.50 11.43
N THR A 16 -17.75 8.23 12.39
CA THR A 16 -18.21 9.58 12.76
C THR A 16 -17.39 10.61 11.98
N LEU A 17 -18.06 11.58 11.36
CA LEU A 17 -17.42 12.65 10.61
C LEU A 17 -18.00 14.03 10.97
N PRO A 18 -17.21 15.10 10.78
CA PRO A 18 -17.73 16.45 10.79
C PRO A 18 -18.87 16.62 9.78
N VAL A 19 -19.94 17.28 10.23
CA VAL A 19 -21.18 17.44 9.44
C VAL A 19 -20.93 18.25 8.16
N ASP A 20 -20.08 19.27 8.24
CA ASP A 20 -19.69 20.10 7.10
C ASP A 20 -19.01 19.27 6.00
N VAL A 21 -18.12 18.35 6.37
CA VAL A 21 -17.43 17.44 5.43
C VAL A 21 -18.42 16.48 4.79
N TYR A 22 -19.33 15.90 5.57
CA TYR A 22 -20.34 14.98 5.06
C TYR A 22 -21.29 15.66 4.07
N GLU A 23 -21.84 16.81 4.44
CA GLU A 23 -22.75 17.58 3.57
C GLU A 23 -22.05 18.06 2.31
N ARG A 24 -20.79 18.51 2.43
CA ARG A 24 -20.01 18.91 1.26
C ARG A 24 -19.76 17.74 0.32
N ALA A 25 -19.34 16.60 0.83
CA ALA A 25 -19.13 15.39 0.03
C ALA A 25 -20.43 14.95 -0.68
N ARG A 26 -21.55 14.97 0.05
CA ARG A 26 -22.88 14.67 -0.50
C ARG A 26 -23.28 15.64 -1.61
N SER A 27 -23.08 16.95 -1.42
CA SER A 27 -23.38 17.98 -2.43
C SER A 27 -22.57 17.80 -3.72
N LEU A 28 -21.39 17.20 -3.63
CA LEU A 28 -20.49 16.92 -4.75
C LEU A 28 -20.70 15.52 -5.34
N GLY A 29 -21.64 14.73 -4.82
CA GLY A 29 -21.90 13.36 -5.29
C GLY A 29 -20.79 12.35 -4.98
N ILE A 30 -19.95 12.64 -3.98
CA ILE A 30 -18.84 11.76 -3.59
C ILE A 30 -19.39 10.53 -2.85
N ASN A 31 -19.01 9.34 -3.31
CA ASN A 31 -19.37 8.09 -2.64
C ASN A 31 -18.49 7.85 -1.42
N PHE A 32 -18.99 8.23 -0.25
CA PHE A 32 -18.29 8.16 1.01
C PHE A 32 -17.68 6.77 1.30
N SER A 33 -18.48 5.71 1.15
CA SER A 33 -18.02 4.35 1.44
C SER A 33 -16.85 3.95 0.54
N ARG A 34 -16.92 4.28 -0.75
CA ARG A 34 -15.86 3.94 -1.71
C ARG A 34 -14.59 4.76 -1.46
N THR A 35 -14.74 6.06 -1.19
CA THR A 35 -13.60 6.93 -0.90
C THR A 35 -12.89 6.53 0.38
N CYS A 36 -13.64 6.20 1.45
CA CYS A 36 -13.05 5.71 2.69
C CYS A 36 -12.38 4.35 2.52
N GLU A 37 -12.99 3.43 1.77
CA GLU A 37 -12.36 2.15 1.48
C GLU A 37 -11.01 2.34 0.77
N GLN A 38 -10.97 3.19 -0.26
CA GLN A 38 -9.74 3.47 -0.99
C GLN A 38 -8.67 4.10 -0.08
N ALA A 39 -9.03 5.15 0.66
CA ALA A 39 -8.11 5.82 1.56
C ALA A 39 -7.55 4.88 2.65
N LEU A 40 -8.40 3.98 3.18
CA LEU A 40 -7.95 2.97 4.15
C LEU A 40 -6.99 1.96 3.52
N ARG A 41 -7.26 1.49 2.29
CA ARG A 41 -6.37 0.57 1.59
C ARG A 41 -5.00 1.20 1.34
N GLU A 42 -4.97 2.45 0.90
CA GLU A 42 -3.73 3.20 0.68
C GLU A 42 -2.95 3.37 2.01
N ALA A 43 -3.63 3.76 3.09
CA ALA A 43 -3.01 3.89 4.40
C ALA A 43 -2.44 2.56 4.93
N ILE A 44 -3.17 1.44 4.74
CA ILE A 44 -2.70 0.10 5.11
C ILE A 44 -1.43 -0.26 4.32
N GLN A 45 -1.44 -0.06 3.00
CA GLN A 45 -0.27 -0.38 2.17
C GLN A 45 0.97 0.41 2.57
N VAL A 46 0.82 1.70 2.87
CA VAL A 46 1.92 2.54 3.35
C VAL A 46 2.48 2.03 4.67
N GLU A 47 1.60 1.69 5.63
CA GLU A 47 2.01 1.22 6.95
C GLU A 47 2.63 -0.18 6.90
N GLU A 48 2.10 -1.08 6.08
CA GLU A 48 2.70 -2.41 5.82
C GLU A 48 4.08 -2.26 5.18
N GLY A 49 4.22 -1.37 4.19
CA GLY A 49 5.50 -1.06 3.56
C GLY A 49 6.52 -0.50 4.56
N ARG A 50 6.10 0.40 5.45
CA ARG A 50 6.94 0.95 6.52
C ARG A 50 7.44 -0.15 7.46
N ARG A 51 6.54 -1.00 7.94
CA ARG A 51 6.88 -2.11 8.84
C ARG A 51 7.80 -3.13 8.18
N TRP A 52 7.52 -3.47 6.93
CA TRP A 52 8.37 -4.38 6.17
C TRP A 52 9.78 -3.81 6.01
N ALA A 53 9.90 -2.53 5.67
CA ALA A 53 11.19 -1.87 5.54
C ALA A 53 11.97 -1.81 6.86
N GLU A 54 11.28 -1.60 7.98
CA GLU A 54 11.88 -1.62 9.33
C GLU A 54 12.39 -3.03 9.70
N GLU A 55 11.57 -4.05 9.48
CA GLU A 55 11.92 -5.44 9.76
C GLU A 55 13.09 -5.93 8.89
N HIS A 56 13.14 -5.51 7.62
CA HIS A 56 14.14 -5.98 6.66
C HIS A 56 15.31 -5.00 6.52
N ALA A 57 15.39 -3.95 7.33
CA ALA A 57 16.40 -2.92 7.21
C ALA A 57 17.82 -3.48 7.31
N GLU A 58 18.05 -4.43 8.23
CA GLU A 58 19.37 -5.06 8.40
C GLU A 58 19.76 -5.91 7.20
N PHE A 59 18.82 -6.72 6.70
CA PHE A 59 19.01 -7.54 5.51
C PHE A 59 19.34 -6.68 4.30
N ILE A 60 18.56 -5.62 4.06
CA ILE A 60 18.79 -4.68 2.95
C ILE A 60 20.16 -4.03 3.08
N ARG A 61 20.56 -3.56 4.27
CA ARG A 61 21.90 -2.98 4.48
C ARG A 61 23.01 -3.98 4.16
N HIS A 62 22.90 -5.20 4.67
CA HIS A 62 23.91 -6.25 4.43
C HIS A 62 23.99 -6.60 2.95
N THR A 63 22.85 -6.78 2.27
CA THR A 63 22.81 -7.06 0.84
C THR A 63 23.38 -5.91 0.02
N ASN A 64 23.06 -4.65 0.36
CA ASN A 64 23.62 -3.48 -0.32
C ASN A 64 25.14 -3.42 -0.15
N GLN A 65 25.66 -3.60 1.06
CA GLN A 65 27.09 -3.63 1.32
C GLN A 65 27.77 -4.75 0.52
N TRP A 66 27.19 -5.94 0.50
CA TRP A 66 27.72 -7.06 -0.28
C TRP A 66 27.78 -6.74 -1.77
N VAL A 67 26.75 -6.09 -2.32
CA VAL A 67 26.72 -5.66 -3.73
C VAL A 67 27.73 -4.55 -4.02
N GLU A 68 27.95 -3.62 -3.10
CA GLU A 68 28.99 -2.59 -3.24
C GLU A 68 30.39 -3.19 -3.27
N GLU A 69 30.65 -4.20 -2.42
CA GLU A 69 31.94 -4.87 -2.32
C GLU A 69 32.20 -5.86 -3.47
N ASN A 70 31.17 -6.60 -3.91
CA ASN A 70 31.31 -7.73 -4.85
C ASN A 70 30.75 -7.43 -6.25
N GLY A 71 30.14 -6.26 -6.43
CA GLY A 71 29.39 -5.93 -7.64
C GLY A 71 28.03 -6.61 -7.70
N LEU A 72 27.28 -6.31 -8.76
CA LEU A 72 25.95 -6.90 -8.96
C LEU A 72 26.08 -8.40 -9.29
N PRO A 73 25.48 -9.29 -8.47
CA PRO A 73 25.45 -10.70 -8.79
C PRO A 73 24.75 -10.89 -10.14
N LEU A 74 25.35 -11.71 -10.99
CA LEU A 74 24.87 -12.02 -12.35
C LEU A 74 24.96 -10.85 -13.36
N ALA A 75 25.62 -9.73 -13.04
CA ALA A 75 25.87 -8.66 -14.02
C ALA A 75 26.54 -9.18 -15.31
N GLN A 76 27.39 -10.20 -15.17
CA GLN A 76 28.07 -10.88 -16.28
C GLN A 76 27.13 -11.59 -17.27
N TYR A 77 25.86 -11.79 -16.92
CA TYR A 77 24.85 -12.42 -17.76
C TYR A 77 23.76 -11.44 -18.23
N ARG A 78 23.90 -10.13 -17.95
CA ARG A 78 22.93 -9.13 -18.35
C ARG A 78 23.00 -8.92 -19.87
N MET A 79 22.00 -9.41 -20.59
CA MET A 79 21.78 -9.09 -22.00
C MET A 79 20.94 -7.81 -22.07
N PHE A 80 21.61 -6.67 -22.28
CA PHE A 80 21.07 -5.31 -22.52
C PHE A 80 20.00 -4.79 -21.52
#